data_AF-A0A537B8C2-F1
#
_entry.id   AF-A0A537B8C2-F1
#
_cell.length_a   1.000
_cell.length_b   1.000
_cell.length_c   1.000
_cell.angle_alpha   90.00
_cell.angle_beta   90.00
_cell.angle_gamma   90.00
#
_symmetry.space_group_name_H-M   'P 1'
#
loop_
_entity.id
_entity.type
_entity.pdbx_description
1 polymer ?
#
loop_
_entity_poly.entity_id
_entity_poly.type
_entity_poly.pdbx_seq_one_letter_code
_entity_poly.pdbx_strand_id
1 'polypeptide(L)'
;YSGAIWTQGSPRIEETVYWLNLLIDTTLPICGNASQRQHGMISNDGDKNLVDSTEFIVSRVWADESGNNRVGVVLIQDQRIFSARDVQKADARPGGYTVTGGHGGIVGAVGHEAPPTLTYIPARRHTHQSHVNIARLPAEVRGVKRAANHVAMIQVAIKNEAGELLDSAIPKVAIVKDANYSAERINEDLDDGVDLYALISRNLERHPLAGFVLEGHAPFGTITSATRAR
;
A
#
# COMPACT_ATOMS: atom_id res chain seq x y z
N TYR A 1 4.29 24.03 7.07
CA TYR A 1 3.02 23.70 6.36
C TYR A 1 2.04 23.14 7.38
N SER A 2 0.73 23.30 7.17
CA SER A 2 -0.30 22.76 8.09
C SER A 2 -0.68 21.30 7.81
N GLY A 3 -0.26 20.79 6.65
CA GLY A 3 -0.56 19.46 6.14
C GLY A 3 -0.10 19.37 4.68
N ALA A 4 -0.44 18.27 4.01
CA ALA A 4 -0.19 18.08 2.58
C ALA A 4 -1.41 17.50 1.88
N ILE A 5 -1.54 17.81 0.59
CA ILE A 5 -2.51 17.21 -0.33
C ILE A 5 -1.74 16.51 -1.44
N TRP A 6 -2.03 15.23 -1.67
CA TRP A 6 -1.45 14.40 -2.72
C TRP A 6 -2.49 14.14 -3.81
N THR A 7 -2.26 14.69 -5.00
CA THR A 7 -3.15 14.47 -6.15
C THR A 7 -2.62 13.36 -7.04
N GLN A 8 -3.48 12.42 -7.42
CA GLN A 8 -3.14 11.34 -8.34
C GLN A 8 -4.38 10.85 -9.10
N GLY A 9 -4.16 10.23 -10.26
CA GLY A 9 -5.19 9.44 -10.93
C GLY A 9 -5.77 8.36 -10.01
N SER A 10 -7.09 8.17 -10.10
CA SER A 10 -7.84 7.29 -9.22
C SER A 10 -7.41 5.81 -9.18
N PRO A 11 -6.87 5.17 -10.25
CA PRO A 11 -6.65 3.72 -10.24
C PRO A 11 -5.58 3.21 -9.26
N ARG A 12 -4.65 4.07 -8.83
CA ARG A 12 -3.51 3.65 -8.00
C ARG A 12 -3.32 4.52 -6.75
N ILE A 13 -4.24 5.44 -6.49
CA ILE A 13 -4.09 6.37 -5.37
C ILE A 13 -4.10 5.66 -4.02
N GLU A 14 -4.89 4.60 -3.87
CA GLU A 14 -4.92 3.77 -2.65
C GLU A 14 -3.55 3.18 -2.29
N GLU A 15 -2.80 2.72 -3.28
CA GLU A 15 -1.45 2.15 -3.10
C GLU A 15 -0.49 3.25 -2.61
N THR A 16 -0.55 4.42 -3.26
CA THR A 16 0.32 5.55 -2.91
C THR A 16 0.00 6.10 -1.52
N VAL A 17 -1.27 6.33 -1.19
CA VAL A 17 -1.64 6.87 0.13
C VAL A 17 -1.31 5.87 1.23
N TYR A 18 -1.46 4.57 0.98
CA TYR A 18 -1.05 3.55 1.94
C TYR A 18 0.47 3.52 2.12
N TRP A 19 1.24 3.65 1.05
CA TRP A 19 2.69 3.77 1.11
C TRP A 19 3.13 5.00 1.93
N LEU A 20 2.51 6.17 1.68
CA LEU A 20 2.75 7.38 2.47
C LEU A 20 2.36 7.18 3.95
N ASN A 21 1.27 6.46 4.19
CA ASN A 21 0.80 6.12 5.54
C ASN A 21 1.78 5.26 6.33
N LEU A 22 2.64 4.51 5.65
CA LEU A 22 3.66 3.68 6.28
C LEU A 22 5.01 4.39 6.39
N LEU A 23 5.43 5.09 5.34
CA LEU A 23 6.81 5.57 5.22
C LEU A 23 7.04 7.00 5.73
N ILE A 24 6.06 7.91 5.65
CA ILE A 24 6.30 9.30 6.01
C ILE A 24 6.28 9.48 7.53
N ASP A 25 7.42 9.89 8.09
CA ASP A 25 7.53 10.24 9.50
C ASP A 25 7.01 11.67 9.75
N THR A 26 5.69 11.79 9.93
CA THR A 26 5.04 13.09 10.17
C THR A 26 3.91 12.97 11.19
N THR A 27 3.74 14.03 11.97
CA THR A 27 2.58 14.24 12.86
C THR A 27 1.52 15.12 12.20
N LEU A 28 1.75 15.62 10.98
CA LEU A 28 0.81 16.44 10.22
C LEU A 28 -0.08 15.59 9.29
N PRO A 29 -1.26 16.07 8.90
CA PRO A 29 -2.17 15.33 8.04
C PRO A 29 -1.68 15.31 6.59
N ILE A 30 -1.94 14.19 5.90
CA ILE A 30 -1.79 14.07 4.46
C ILE A 30 -3.12 13.57 3.90
N CYS A 31 -3.67 14.28 2.93
CA CYS A 31 -4.90 13.92 2.24
C CYS A 31 -4.58 13.51 0.81
N GLY A 32 -4.96 12.31 0.40
CA GLY A 32 -5.03 11.95 -1.01
C GLY A 32 -6.29 12.53 -1.65
N ASN A 33 -6.18 12.94 -2.90
CA ASN A 33 -7.31 13.31 -3.74
C ASN A 33 -7.17 12.76 -5.15
N ALA A 34 -8.28 12.24 -5.64
CA ALA A 34 -8.46 11.90 -7.03
C ALA A 34 -9.70 12.61 -7.57
N SER A 35 -9.89 12.54 -8.88
CA SER A 35 -11.10 12.99 -9.55
C SER A 35 -11.55 11.91 -10.51
N GLN A 36 -12.84 11.57 -10.50
CA GLN A 36 -13.44 10.60 -11.40
C GLN A 36 -13.78 11.23 -12.74
N ARG A 37 -14.08 12.53 -12.74
CA ARG A 37 -14.23 13.35 -13.93
C ARG A 37 -13.00 14.22 -14.15
N GLN A 38 -12.58 14.37 -15.39
CA GLN A 38 -11.54 15.33 -15.76
C GLN A 38 -11.92 16.76 -15.34
N HIS A 39 -10.90 17.55 -15.02
CA HIS A 39 -11.08 18.96 -14.71
C HIS A 39 -11.70 19.71 -15.90
N GLY A 40 -12.64 20.61 -15.62
CA GLY A 40 -13.39 21.35 -16.64
C GLY A 40 -14.62 20.65 -17.23
N MET A 41 -14.88 19.37 -16.89
CA MET A 41 -16.15 18.72 -17.25
C MET A 41 -17.29 19.17 -16.32
N ILE A 42 -18.51 19.15 -16.84
CA ILE A 42 -19.72 19.39 -16.04
C ILE A 42 -19.74 18.42 -14.85
N SER A 43 -19.96 18.98 -13.66
CA SER A 43 -20.04 18.24 -12.39
C SER A 43 -18.77 17.44 -12.06
N ASN A 44 -17.58 18.01 -12.31
CA ASN A 44 -16.32 17.44 -11.85
C ASN A 44 -16.25 17.42 -10.32
N ASP A 45 -15.72 16.33 -9.78
CA ASP A 45 -15.60 16.09 -8.34
C ASP A 45 -14.28 16.65 -7.75
N GLY A 46 -13.24 16.76 -8.58
CA GLY A 46 -11.89 17.14 -8.13
C GLY A 46 -11.81 18.46 -7.36
N ASP A 47 -12.50 19.51 -7.80
CA ASP A 47 -12.39 20.83 -7.16
C ASP A 47 -12.96 20.81 -5.74
N LYS A 48 -14.11 20.14 -5.57
CA LYS A 48 -14.74 19.97 -4.25
C LYS A 48 -13.89 19.09 -3.34
N ASN A 49 -13.29 18.01 -3.86
CA ASN A 49 -12.39 17.14 -3.09
C ASN A 49 -11.17 17.88 -2.52
N LEU A 50 -10.60 18.80 -3.30
CA LEU A 50 -9.48 19.64 -2.85
C LEU A 50 -9.89 20.62 -1.75
N VAL A 51 -11.06 21.26 -1.89
CA VAL A 51 -11.63 22.13 -0.86
C VAL A 51 -11.89 21.34 0.42
N ASP A 52 -12.51 20.17 0.30
CA ASP A 52 -12.80 19.28 1.43
C ASP A 52 -11.53 18.85 2.18
N SER A 53 -10.45 18.60 1.45
CA SER A 53 -9.17 18.25 2.06
C SER A 53 -8.53 19.43 2.78
N THR A 54 -8.69 20.63 2.23
CA THR A 54 -8.25 21.87 2.88
C THR A 54 -9.03 22.13 4.16
N GLU A 55 -10.37 22.01 4.11
CA GLU A 55 -11.25 22.13 5.28
C GLU A 55 -10.86 21.13 6.37
N PHE A 56 -10.64 19.87 6.00
CA PHE A 56 -10.19 18.84 6.92
C PHE A 56 -8.86 19.19 7.59
N ILE A 57 -7.85 19.60 6.82
CA ILE A 57 -6.52 19.97 7.35
C ILE A 57 -6.66 21.15 8.33
N VAL A 58 -7.39 22.20 7.95
CA VAL A 58 -7.54 23.43 8.75
C VAL A 58 -8.40 23.21 10.00
N SER A 59 -9.39 22.31 9.95
CA SER A 59 -10.26 22.00 11.10
C SER A 59 -9.52 21.43 12.31
N ARG A 60 -8.34 20.83 12.09
CA ARG A 60 -7.57 20.08 13.09
C ARG A 60 -8.32 18.92 13.75
N VAL A 61 -9.47 18.48 13.21
CA VAL A 61 -10.20 17.31 13.74
C VAL A 61 -9.33 16.04 13.76
N TRP A 62 -8.38 15.96 12.83
CA TRP A 62 -7.38 14.89 12.71
C TRP A 62 -6.35 14.85 13.85
N ALA A 63 -6.23 15.90 14.65
CA ALA A 63 -5.19 16.03 15.67
C ALA A 63 -5.69 15.57 17.05
N ASP A 64 -4.86 14.86 17.81
CA ASP A 64 -5.12 14.57 19.22
C ASP A 64 -4.87 15.79 20.12
N GLU A 65 -5.02 15.61 21.43
CA GLU A 65 -4.79 16.67 22.43
C GLU A 65 -3.37 17.25 22.41
N SER A 66 -2.39 16.44 21.97
CA SER A 66 -0.99 16.86 21.81
C SER A 66 -0.72 17.46 20.42
N GLY A 67 -1.74 17.56 19.57
CA GLY A 67 -1.62 18.08 18.21
C GLY A 67 -1.07 17.07 17.20
N ASN A 68 -0.93 15.79 17.58
CA ASN A 68 -0.40 14.75 16.70
C ASN A 68 -1.50 14.13 15.84
N ASN A 69 -1.13 13.72 14.63
CA ASN A 69 -2.03 13.00 13.75
C ASN A 69 -2.47 11.67 14.38
N ARG A 70 -3.79 11.52 14.60
CA ARG A 70 -4.40 10.30 15.14
C ARG A 70 -5.13 9.46 14.08
N VAL A 71 -5.24 9.93 12.86
CA VAL A 71 -6.01 9.27 11.77
C VAL A 71 -5.17 8.72 10.64
N GLY A 72 -3.89 9.10 10.59
CA GLY A 72 -2.95 8.73 9.54
C GLY A 72 -3.15 9.54 8.27
N VAL A 73 -2.72 8.96 7.16
CA VAL A 73 -3.02 9.46 5.82
C VAL A 73 -4.44 9.05 5.48
N VAL A 74 -5.19 9.97 4.89
CA VAL A 74 -6.58 9.74 4.48
C VAL A 74 -6.74 9.97 2.99
N LEU A 75 -7.68 9.29 2.35
CA LEU A 75 -8.19 9.66 1.03
C LEU A 75 -9.51 10.39 1.25
N ILE A 76 -9.62 11.64 0.78
CA ILE A 76 -10.87 12.41 0.85
C ILE A 76 -11.49 12.44 -0.55
N GLN A 77 -12.67 11.85 -0.65
CA GLN A 77 -13.39 11.70 -1.90
C GLN A 77 -14.89 11.58 -1.61
N ASP A 78 -15.71 12.24 -2.44
CA ASP A 78 -17.17 12.24 -2.31
C ASP A 78 -17.61 12.59 -0.89
N GLN A 79 -16.99 13.62 -0.28
CA GLN A 79 -17.25 14.12 1.07
C GLN A 79 -17.02 13.10 2.21
N ARG A 80 -16.37 11.98 1.91
CA ARG A 80 -16.02 10.93 2.87
C ARG A 80 -14.52 10.96 3.13
N ILE A 81 -14.15 10.68 4.37
CA ILE A 81 -12.76 10.59 4.81
C ILE A 81 -12.42 9.11 4.96
N PHE A 82 -11.67 8.54 4.03
CA PHE A 82 -11.24 7.15 4.08
C PHE A 82 -9.86 7.00 4.70
N SER A 83 -9.67 6.04 5.59
CA SER A 83 -8.36 5.56 6.04
C SER A 83 -7.56 5.05 4.83
N ALA A 84 -6.33 5.54 4.65
CA ALA A 84 -5.44 5.06 3.59
C ALA A 84 -5.18 3.55 3.65
N ARG A 85 -5.33 2.94 4.84
CA ARG A 85 -5.14 1.50 5.03
C ARG A 85 -6.25 0.65 4.41
N ASP A 86 -7.47 1.17 4.41
CA ASP A 86 -8.66 0.34 4.18
C ASP A 86 -9.40 0.73 2.89
N VAL A 87 -9.05 1.87 2.28
CA VAL A 87 -9.67 2.36 1.05
C VAL A 87 -9.27 1.54 -0.17
N GLN A 88 -10.24 1.27 -1.05
CA GLN A 88 -10.01 0.61 -2.34
C GLN A 88 -10.93 1.19 -3.42
N LYS A 89 -10.45 1.23 -4.65
CA LYS A 89 -11.20 1.54 -5.86
C LYS A 89 -11.98 0.30 -6.29
N ALA A 90 -13.30 0.37 -6.17
CA ALA A 90 -14.22 -0.70 -6.57
C ALA A 90 -14.82 -0.49 -7.95
N ASP A 91 -15.02 0.75 -8.39
CA ASP A 91 -15.65 1.08 -9.66
C ASP A 91 -14.99 2.30 -10.31
N ALA A 92 -14.96 2.35 -11.64
CA ALA A 92 -14.46 3.48 -12.42
C ALA A 92 -15.41 4.70 -12.40
N ARG A 93 -16.68 4.53 -12.00
CA ARG A 93 -17.71 5.57 -11.89
C ARG A 93 -17.56 6.42 -10.62
N PRO A 94 -18.13 7.64 -10.58
CA PRO A 94 -18.23 8.44 -9.36
C PRO A 94 -18.80 7.64 -8.18
N GLY A 95 -18.30 7.87 -6.96
CA GLY A 95 -18.66 7.03 -5.80
C GLY A 95 -17.96 5.67 -5.76
N GLY A 96 -17.07 5.37 -6.71
CA GLY A 96 -16.46 4.04 -6.85
C GLY A 96 -15.33 3.73 -5.86
N TYR A 97 -15.25 4.42 -4.72
CA TYR A 97 -14.34 4.06 -3.62
C TYR A 97 -15.11 3.35 -2.52
N THR A 98 -14.56 2.24 -2.05
CA THR A 98 -15.10 1.41 -1.00
C THR A 98 -14.07 1.20 0.11
N VAL A 99 -14.51 0.49 1.14
CA VAL A 99 -13.69 0.06 2.26
C VAL A 99 -13.53 -1.46 2.21
N THR A 100 -12.32 -1.93 2.49
CA THR A 100 -11.96 -3.34 2.57
C THR A 100 -11.85 -3.80 4.02
N GLY A 101 -12.02 -5.09 4.26
CA GLY A 101 -11.78 -5.71 5.57
C GLY A 101 -12.93 -5.64 6.58
N GLY A 102 -14.06 -5.01 6.25
CA GLY A 102 -15.33 -5.15 7.00
C GLY A 102 -15.36 -4.60 8.43
N HIS A 103 -14.30 -3.93 8.88
CA HIS A 103 -14.14 -3.44 10.26
C HIS A 103 -14.09 -1.92 10.36
N GLY A 104 -14.76 -1.23 9.44
CA GLY A 104 -14.61 0.21 9.22
C GLY A 104 -13.57 0.52 8.14
N GLY A 105 -13.43 1.80 7.81
CA GLY A 105 -12.47 2.39 6.87
C GLY A 105 -12.84 3.81 6.41
N ILE A 106 -14.11 4.23 6.49
CA ILE A 106 -14.51 5.65 6.40
C ILE A 106 -14.48 6.25 7.81
N VAL A 107 -13.44 7.01 8.16
CA VAL A 107 -13.22 7.54 9.54
C VAL A 107 -14.09 8.74 9.86
N GLY A 108 -14.74 9.33 8.85
CA GLY A 108 -15.54 10.53 9.02
C GLY A 108 -16.05 11.09 7.70
N ALA A 109 -16.55 12.32 7.77
CA ALA A 109 -17.09 13.06 6.63
C ALA A 109 -16.69 14.54 6.69
N VAL A 110 -16.78 15.20 5.54
CA VAL A 110 -16.43 16.62 5.33
C VAL A 110 -17.40 17.27 4.35
N GLY A 111 -17.57 18.59 4.44
CA GLY A 111 -18.18 19.39 3.38
C GLY A 111 -19.71 19.39 3.33
N HIS A 112 -20.41 19.08 4.42
CA HIS A 112 -21.86 19.37 4.58
C HIS A 112 -22.06 20.72 5.32
N GLU A 113 -23.27 21.06 5.77
CA GLU A 113 -23.54 22.25 6.60
C GLU A 113 -22.80 22.25 7.96
N ALA A 114 -22.03 21.20 8.26
CA ALA A 114 -21.28 21.02 9.49
C ALA A 114 -19.77 20.91 9.25
N PRO A 115 -18.93 21.32 10.22
CA PRO A 115 -17.49 21.12 10.16
C PRO A 115 -17.08 19.64 9.97
N PRO A 116 -15.85 19.38 9.45
CA PRO A 116 -15.33 18.03 9.35
C PRO A 116 -15.45 17.27 10.67
N THR A 117 -16.00 16.05 10.61
CA THR A 117 -16.31 15.24 11.79
C THR A 117 -15.73 13.84 11.62
N LEU A 118 -15.12 13.32 12.70
CA LEU A 118 -14.65 11.94 12.78
C LEU A 118 -15.62 11.10 13.61
N THR A 119 -15.92 9.89 13.13
CA THR A 119 -16.79 8.94 13.82
C THR A 119 -16.01 7.86 14.57
N TYR A 120 -14.78 7.56 14.13
CA TYR A 120 -13.84 6.74 14.89
C TYR A 120 -12.40 7.02 14.43
N ILE A 121 -11.45 6.48 15.21
CA ILE A 121 -10.02 6.63 15.02
C ILE A 121 -9.40 5.27 14.67
N PRO A 122 -8.61 5.14 13.59
CA PRO A 122 -7.89 3.91 13.27
C PRO A 122 -6.97 3.47 14.41
N ALA A 123 -7.06 2.20 14.81
CA ALA A 123 -6.22 1.65 15.88
C ALA A 123 -4.84 1.16 15.39
N ARG A 124 -4.62 1.11 14.07
CA ARG A 124 -3.39 0.62 13.46
C ARG A 124 -2.37 1.74 13.35
N ARG A 125 -1.11 1.42 13.63
CA ARG A 125 0.00 2.38 13.55
C ARG A 125 0.16 2.92 12.13
N HIS A 126 0.48 4.20 12.06
CA HIS A 126 0.65 4.94 10.81
C HIS A 126 1.66 6.08 11.00
N THR A 127 2.18 6.62 9.91
CA THR A 127 2.99 7.85 9.86
C THR A 127 4.13 7.86 10.90
N HIS A 128 4.18 8.86 11.79
CA HIS A 128 5.14 8.94 12.88
C HIS A 128 5.09 7.79 13.90
N GLN A 129 4.02 6.97 13.93
CA GLN A 129 3.91 5.76 14.75
C GLN A 129 4.28 4.47 13.99
N SER A 130 4.40 4.54 12.66
CA SER A 130 4.74 3.39 11.82
C SER A 130 6.15 2.89 12.12
N HIS A 131 6.28 1.61 12.46
CA HIS A 131 7.59 0.97 12.67
C HIS A 131 8.48 0.92 11.43
N VAL A 132 7.88 1.08 10.25
CA VAL A 132 8.57 1.05 8.97
C VAL A 132 8.65 2.44 8.35
N ASN A 133 8.46 3.50 9.13
CA ASN A 133 8.65 4.85 8.61
C ASN A 133 10.13 5.11 8.28
N ILE A 134 10.36 6.10 7.43
CA ILE A 134 11.69 6.38 6.89
C ILE A 134 12.71 6.72 7.97
N ALA A 135 12.31 7.30 9.11
CA ALA A 135 13.21 7.56 10.22
C ALA A 135 13.62 6.29 10.99
N ARG A 136 12.76 5.26 11.03
CA ARG A 136 12.99 4.00 11.75
C ARG A 136 13.59 2.89 10.89
N LEU A 137 13.44 2.96 9.56
CA LEU A 137 14.09 2.00 8.68
C LEU A 137 15.61 1.98 8.93
N PRO A 138 16.25 0.81 9.00
CA PRO A 138 17.70 0.76 9.15
C PRO A 138 18.40 1.31 7.91
N ALA A 139 19.70 1.58 8.01
CA ALA A 139 20.51 1.94 6.84
C ALA A 139 20.81 0.74 5.93
N GLU A 140 20.79 -0.47 6.50
CA GLU A 140 21.06 -1.73 5.81
C GLU A 140 20.13 -2.84 6.28
N VAL A 141 19.87 -3.80 5.39
CA VAL A 141 19.12 -5.03 5.69
C VAL A 141 19.84 -6.24 5.13
N ARG A 142 19.46 -7.43 5.62
CA ARG A 142 19.99 -8.69 5.10
C ARG A 142 19.25 -9.08 3.83
N GLY A 143 20.00 -9.27 2.75
CA GLY A 143 19.54 -9.83 1.48
C GLY A 143 20.19 -11.18 1.18
N VAL A 144 19.87 -11.74 0.01
CA VAL A 144 20.38 -13.03 -0.47
C VAL A 144 20.94 -12.92 -1.88
N LYS A 145 22.02 -13.64 -2.17
CA LYS A 145 22.58 -13.74 -3.52
C LYS A 145 23.03 -15.17 -3.82
N ARG A 146 23.03 -15.54 -5.11
CA ARG A 146 23.67 -16.78 -5.58
C ARG A 146 25.18 -16.70 -5.36
N ALA A 147 25.71 -17.57 -4.52
CA ALA A 147 27.11 -17.98 -4.53
C ALA A 147 27.24 -19.28 -5.34
N ALA A 148 28.48 -19.69 -5.65
CA ALA A 148 28.77 -20.79 -6.59
C ALA A 148 27.80 -21.99 -6.47
N ASN A 149 27.69 -22.57 -5.28
CA ASN A 149 26.86 -23.74 -5.00
C ASN A 149 25.83 -23.54 -3.87
N HIS A 150 25.62 -22.31 -3.38
CA HIS A 150 24.70 -22.04 -2.28
C HIS A 150 24.12 -20.62 -2.34
N VAL A 151 23.14 -20.32 -1.50
CA VAL A 151 22.62 -18.96 -1.30
C VAL A 151 23.38 -18.32 -0.14
N ALA A 152 24.04 -17.20 -0.41
CA ALA A 152 24.76 -16.45 0.59
C ALA A 152 23.92 -15.28 1.09
N MET A 153 23.94 -15.04 2.41
CA MET A 153 23.39 -13.84 3.02
C MET A 153 24.38 -12.68 2.81
N ILE A 154 23.87 -11.52 2.38
CA ILE A 154 24.67 -10.31 2.19
C ILE A 154 24.01 -9.13 2.89
N GLN A 155 24.80 -8.15 3.30
CA GLN A 155 24.27 -6.85 3.72
C GLN A 155 23.96 -6.01 2.49
N VAL A 156 22.79 -5.38 2.50
CA VAL A 156 22.32 -4.50 1.42
C VAL A 156 22.00 -3.15 2.04
N ALA A 157 22.75 -2.12 1.65
CA ALA A 157 22.41 -0.75 1.99
C ALA A 157 21.05 -0.40 1.36
N ILE A 158 20.16 0.17 2.18
CA ILE A 158 18.85 0.67 1.74
C ILE A 158 18.74 2.19 1.84
N LYS A 159 19.72 2.84 2.47
CA LYS A 159 19.83 4.29 2.56
C LYS A 159 21.21 4.80 2.17
N ASN A 160 21.26 6.03 1.64
CA ASN A 160 22.50 6.78 1.49
C ASN A 160 22.92 7.46 2.81
N GLU A 161 24.05 8.18 2.79
CA GLU A 161 24.56 8.92 3.96
C GLU A 161 23.63 10.03 4.45
N ALA A 162 22.78 10.57 3.55
CA ALA A 162 21.75 11.55 3.88
C ALA A 162 20.47 10.92 4.48
N GLY A 163 20.40 9.58 4.58
CA GLY A 163 19.25 8.85 5.11
C GLY A 163 18.11 8.63 4.11
N GLU A 164 18.33 8.98 2.83
CA GLU A 164 17.35 8.81 1.75
C GLU A 164 17.37 7.36 1.23
N LEU A 165 16.22 6.86 0.80
CA LEU A 165 16.10 5.50 0.25
C LEU A 165 16.84 5.37 -1.08
N LEU A 166 17.56 4.26 -1.25
CA LEU A 166 18.25 3.92 -2.50
C LEU A 166 17.29 3.25 -3.48
N ASP A 167 17.26 3.73 -4.72
CA ASP A 167 16.50 3.13 -5.83
C ASP A 167 17.01 1.72 -6.17
N SER A 168 18.31 1.48 -6.00
CA SER A 168 18.95 0.16 -6.13
C SER A 168 18.47 -0.85 -5.08
N ALA A 169 17.82 -0.41 -4.02
CA ALA A 169 17.34 -1.23 -2.91
C ALA A 169 15.83 -1.49 -2.95
N ILE A 170 15.16 -1.22 -4.06
CA ILE A 170 13.74 -1.56 -4.23
C ILE A 170 13.58 -3.09 -4.25
N PRO A 171 12.81 -3.69 -3.31
CA PRO A 171 12.62 -5.13 -3.27
C PRO A 171 11.92 -5.67 -4.52
N LYS A 172 12.38 -6.81 -5.02
CA LYS A 172 11.73 -7.52 -6.13
C LYS A 172 10.83 -8.62 -5.59
N VAL A 173 9.53 -8.33 -5.47
CA VAL A 173 8.54 -9.33 -5.07
C VAL A 173 7.93 -9.97 -6.31
N ALA A 174 8.05 -11.29 -6.43
CA ALA A 174 7.32 -12.05 -7.44
C ALA A 174 6.07 -12.68 -6.81
N ILE A 175 4.91 -12.44 -7.41
CA ILE A 175 3.67 -13.12 -7.04
C ILE A 175 3.48 -14.27 -8.02
N VAL A 176 3.47 -15.49 -7.50
CA VAL A 176 3.28 -16.71 -8.29
C VAL A 176 1.91 -17.29 -7.92
N LYS A 177 1.08 -17.48 -8.94
CA LYS A 177 -0.25 -18.05 -8.82
C LYS A 177 -0.25 -19.43 -9.46
N ASP A 178 -0.65 -20.43 -8.68
CA ASP A 178 -0.87 -21.78 -9.20
C ASP A 178 -2.34 -21.94 -9.62
N ALA A 179 -2.60 -22.74 -10.64
CA ALA A 179 -3.92 -22.92 -11.20
C ALA A 179 -4.79 -23.77 -10.27
N ASN A 180 -5.96 -23.24 -9.87
CA ASN A 180 -6.94 -23.94 -9.02
C ASN A 180 -7.50 -25.21 -9.68
N TYR A 181 -7.55 -25.22 -11.01
CA TYR A 181 -7.97 -26.36 -11.82
C TYR A 181 -6.99 -26.45 -12.99
N SER A 182 -6.27 -27.57 -13.09
CA SER A 182 -5.48 -27.89 -14.29
C SER A 182 -6.23 -28.95 -15.09
N ALA A 183 -6.30 -28.78 -16.42
CA ALA A 183 -6.82 -29.81 -17.32
C ALA A 183 -5.85 -31.00 -17.45
N GLU A 184 -4.60 -30.83 -17.00
CA GLU A 184 -3.54 -31.81 -17.15
C GLU A 184 -3.33 -32.59 -15.85
N ARG A 185 -3.38 -33.92 -15.95
CA ARG A 185 -2.92 -34.85 -14.93
C ARG A 185 -1.41 -35.07 -15.11
N ILE A 186 -0.68 -34.74 -14.06
CA ILE A 186 0.60 -35.29 -13.57
C ILE A 186 1.22 -36.32 -14.53
N ASN A 187 2.16 -35.88 -15.35
CA ASN A 187 3.39 -36.65 -15.51
C ASN A 187 4.39 -36.08 -14.51
N GLU A 188 5.13 -36.95 -13.83
CA GLU A 188 6.17 -36.60 -12.85
C GLU A 188 7.41 -35.96 -13.50
N ASP A 189 7.24 -35.23 -14.59
CA ASP A 189 8.34 -34.58 -15.27
C ASP A 189 8.64 -33.24 -14.59
N LEU A 190 9.90 -33.07 -14.22
CA LEU A 190 10.47 -31.90 -13.54
C LEU A 190 10.33 -30.58 -14.33
N ASP A 191 9.70 -30.61 -15.50
CA ASP A 191 9.54 -29.48 -16.42
C ASP A 191 8.46 -28.48 -15.99
N ASP A 192 7.52 -28.86 -15.10
CA ASP A 192 6.46 -27.98 -14.59
C ASP A 192 7.00 -26.76 -13.78
N GLY A 193 8.26 -26.82 -13.35
CA GLY A 193 8.89 -25.81 -12.49
C GLY A 193 9.91 -24.89 -13.16
N VAL A 194 10.18 -25.05 -14.45
CA VAL A 194 11.31 -24.36 -15.14
C VAL A 194 11.23 -22.84 -14.99
N ASP A 195 10.05 -22.27 -15.14
CA ASP A 195 9.83 -20.82 -14.98
C ASP A 195 10.10 -20.35 -13.55
N LEU A 196 9.70 -21.14 -12.55
CA LEU A 196 9.94 -20.81 -11.15
C LEU A 196 11.44 -20.90 -10.80
N TYR A 197 12.13 -21.94 -11.27
CA TYR A 197 13.59 -22.07 -11.10
C TYR A 197 14.35 -20.96 -11.81
N ALA A 198 13.95 -20.58 -13.03
CA ALA A 198 14.53 -19.47 -13.76
C ALA A 198 14.30 -18.14 -13.03
N LEU A 199 13.10 -17.94 -12.48
CA LEU A 199 12.75 -16.75 -11.70
C LEU A 199 13.55 -16.66 -10.40
N ILE A 200 13.67 -17.77 -9.65
CA ILE A 200 14.53 -17.87 -8.45
C ILE A 200 15.97 -17.54 -8.80
N SER A 201 16.51 -18.15 -9.86
CA SER A 201 17.90 -17.94 -10.28
C SER A 201 18.14 -16.48 -10.67
N ARG A 202 17.27 -15.90 -11.49
CA ARG A 202 17.33 -14.47 -11.88
C ARG A 202 17.27 -13.55 -10.67
N ASN A 203 16.42 -13.85 -9.69
CA ASN A 203 16.29 -13.06 -8.47
C ASN A 203 17.55 -13.13 -7.62
N LEU A 204 18.09 -14.34 -7.39
CA LEU A 204 19.32 -14.53 -6.63
C LEU A 204 20.56 -13.91 -7.32
N GLU A 205 20.55 -13.73 -8.63
CA GLU A 205 21.65 -13.08 -9.36
C GLU A 205 21.58 -11.55 -9.32
N ARG A 206 20.37 -11.00 -9.48
CA ARG A 206 20.17 -9.57 -9.79
C ARG A 206 19.55 -8.76 -8.66
N HIS A 207 18.82 -9.40 -7.75
CA HIS A 207 17.96 -8.72 -6.79
C HIS A 207 18.21 -9.25 -5.38
N PRO A 208 19.19 -8.67 -4.65
CA PRO A 208 19.49 -9.04 -3.27
C PRO A 208 18.29 -9.05 -2.31
N LEU A 209 17.31 -8.20 -2.59
CA LEU A 209 16.08 -8.05 -1.81
C LEU A 209 14.88 -8.65 -2.55
N ALA A 210 15.06 -9.83 -3.13
CA ALA A 210 13.98 -10.56 -3.78
C ALA A 210 13.19 -11.42 -2.79
N GLY A 211 11.89 -11.56 -3.06
CA GLY A 211 11.00 -12.44 -2.32
C GLY A 211 9.90 -13.00 -3.20
N PHE A 212 9.19 -13.99 -2.66
CA PHE A 212 8.05 -14.63 -3.32
C PHE A 212 6.81 -14.50 -2.46
N VAL A 213 5.68 -14.24 -3.11
CA VAL A 213 4.35 -14.41 -2.56
C VAL A 213 3.69 -15.52 -3.36
N LEU A 214 3.23 -16.55 -2.66
CA LEU A 214 2.52 -17.68 -3.25
C LEU A 214 1.04 -17.50 -2.91
N GLU A 215 0.19 -17.49 -3.93
CA GLU A 215 -1.26 -17.52 -3.72
C GLU A 215 -1.68 -18.92 -3.24
N GLY A 216 -2.29 -18.99 -2.06
CA GLY A 216 -2.84 -20.23 -1.50
C GLY A 216 -4.37 -20.28 -1.61
N HIS A 217 -4.94 -21.48 -1.55
CA HIS A 217 -6.39 -21.66 -1.53
C HIS A 217 -7.03 -21.08 -0.28
N ALA A 218 -8.15 -20.37 -0.46
CA ALA A 218 -9.04 -20.06 0.64
C ALA A 218 -9.69 -21.35 1.19
N PRO A 219 -9.90 -21.45 2.52
CA PRO A 219 -9.62 -20.44 3.54
C PRO A 219 -8.24 -20.61 4.22
N PHE A 220 -7.46 -21.64 3.89
CA PHE A 220 -6.31 -22.07 4.70
C PHE A 220 -4.93 -21.75 4.12
N GLY A 221 -4.86 -21.09 2.95
CA GLY A 221 -3.61 -20.70 2.31
C GLY A 221 -2.77 -21.89 1.83
N THR A 222 -3.36 -23.06 1.64
CA THR A 222 -2.65 -24.25 1.14
C THR A 222 -2.27 -24.06 -0.32
N ILE A 223 -1.04 -24.42 -0.67
CA ILE A 223 -0.54 -24.36 -2.05
C ILE A 223 -1.29 -25.40 -2.88
N THR A 224 -1.78 -25.01 -4.06
CA THR A 224 -2.57 -25.88 -4.94
C THR A 224 -1.80 -27.16 -5.34
N SER A 225 -0.50 -27.05 -5.59
CA SER A 225 0.40 -28.17 -5.88
C SER A 225 0.55 -29.20 -4.76
N ALA A 226 0.31 -28.86 -3.48
CA ALA A 226 0.36 -29.83 -2.38
C ALA A 226 -0.75 -30.90 -2.49
N THR A 227 -1.81 -30.59 -3.23
CA THR A 227 -2.90 -31.53 -3.56
C THR A 227 -2.52 -32.50 -4.67
N ARG A 228 -1.49 -32.19 -5.48
CA ARG A 228 -0.99 -33.05 -6.57
C ARG A 228 -0.15 -34.21 -6.07
N ALA A 229 0.41 -34.12 -4.86
CA ALA A 229 1.27 -35.14 -4.25
C ALA A 229 0.51 -36.14 -3.36
N ARG A 230 -0.82 -36.20 -3.45
CA ARG A 230 -1.68 -37.15 -2.72
C ARG A 230 -2.39 -38.11 -3.67
#